data_AF-A0A1E7IB79-F1
#
_entry.id   AF-A0A1E7IB79-F1
#
_cell.length_a   1.000
_cell.length_b   1.000
_cell.length_c   1.000
_cell.angle_alpha   90.00
_cell.angle_beta   90.00
_cell.angle_gamma   90.00
#
_symmetry.space_group_name_H-M   'P 1'
#
loop_
_entity.id
_entity.type
_entity.pdbx_description
1 polymer ?
#
loop_
_entity_poly.entity_id
_entity_poly.type
_entity_poly.pdbx_seq_one_letter_code
_entity_poly.pdbx_strand_id
1 'polypeptide(L)' 'MLVIENGRGAVTLTHADHAERYGCQDCHGEGTPGAFELGKDTAHSMCKGCHRKQNGPVPCNGCHNK' A
#
# COMPACT_ATOMS: atom_id res chain seq x y z
N MET A 1 -4.25 9.72 -5.48
CA MET A 1 -3.13 9.78 -4.51
C MET A 1 -3.74 9.80 -3.12
N LEU A 2 -3.31 8.90 -2.23
CA LEU A 2 -3.79 8.80 -0.86
C LEU A 2 -2.60 8.99 0.08
N VAL A 3 -2.80 9.69 1.19
CA VAL A 3 -1.76 9.87 2.22
C VAL A 3 -2.20 9.11 3.46
N ILE A 4 -1.34 8.21 3.94
CA ILE A 4 -1.55 7.39 5.13
C ILE A 4 -0.69 7.97 6.24
N GLU A 5 -1.31 8.81 7.06
CA GLU A 5 -0.67 9.44 8.21
C GLU A 5 -0.34 8.40 9.30
N ASN A 6 0.88 8.47 9.83
CA ASN A 6 1.30 7.61 10.94
C ASN A 6 2.54 8.21 11.63
N GLY A 7 2.81 7.76 12.86
CA GLY A 7 3.92 8.28 13.69
C GLY A 7 5.33 8.01 13.17
N ARG A 8 5.52 7.26 12.07
CA ARG A 8 6.83 6.97 11.48
C ARG A 8 7.15 7.81 10.25
N GLY A 9 6.22 8.65 9.80
CA GLY A 9 6.28 9.40 8.55
C GLY A 9 5.15 8.97 7.63
N ALA A 10 4.52 9.95 6.99
CA ALA A 10 3.40 9.73 6.09
C ALA A 10 3.83 8.82 4.92
N VAL A 11 2.94 7.92 4.55
CA VAL A 11 3.12 7.05 3.39
C VAL A 11 2.19 7.53 2.28
N THR A 12 2.76 7.94 1.15
CA THR A 12 1.98 8.31 -0.03
C THR A 12 1.74 7.08 -0.88
N LEU A 13 0.47 6.71 -1.05
CA LEU A 13 0.03 5.68 -1.97
C LEU A 13 -0.47 6.31 -3.27
N THR A 14 0.22 6.04 -4.38
CA THR A 14 -0.26 6.39 -5.73
C THR A 14 -1.34 5.39 -6.16
N HIS A 15 -2.50 5.46 -5.52
CA HIS A 15 -3.58 4.47 -5.67
C HIS A 15 -4.04 4.26 -7.12
N ALA A 16 -4.10 5.33 -7.92
CA ALA A 16 -4.44 5.25 -9.34
C ALA A 16 -3.38 4.45 -10.12
N ASP A 17 -2.10 4.78 -9.97
CA ASP A 17 -0.99 4.08 -10.63
C ASP A 17 -0.94 2.58 -10.26
N HIS A 18 -1.29 2.25 -9.01
CA HIS A 18 -1.39 0.86 -8.59
C HIS A 18 -2.57 0.17 -9.26
N ALA A 19 -3.75 0.79 -9.32
CA ALA A 19 -4.95 0.23 -9.97
C ALA A 19 -4.83 0.11 -11.50
N GLU A 20 -4.00 0.95 -12.14
CA GLU A 20 -3.69 0.81 -13.58
C GLU A 20 -2.76 -0.37 -13.87
N ARG A 21 -1.90 -0.74 -12.91
CA ARG A 21 -0.90 -1.80 -13.07
C ARG A 21 -1.33 -3.14 -12.47
N TYR A 22 -2.24 -3.12 -11.50
CA TYR A 22 -2.68 -4.26 -10.70
C TYR A 22 -4.20 -4.26 -10.58
N GLY A 23 -4.79 -5.44 -10.39
CA GLY A 23 -6.22 -5.56 -10.21
C GLY A 23 -6.66 -5.02 -8.85
N CYS A 24 -7.87 -4.45 -8.77
CA CYS A 24 -8.44 -4.00 -7.49
C CYS A 24 -8.46 -5.11 -6.43
N GLN A 25 -8.67 -6.36 -6.87
CA GLN A 25 -8.68 -7.55 -6.02
C GLN A 25 -7.33 -7.86 -5.37
N ASP A 26 -6.22 -7.38 -5.93
CA ASP A 26 -4.88 -7.61 -5.37
C ASP A 26 -4.69 -6.93 -4.01
N CYS A 27 -5.50 -5.89 -3.72
CA CYS A 27 -5.52 -5.20 -2.42
C CYS A 27 -6.86 -5.34 -1.68
N HIS A 28 -7.99 -5.37 -2.41
CA HIS A 28 -9.34 -5.36 -1.82
C HIS A 28 -10.01 -6.74 -1.77
N GLY A 29 -9.40 -7.79 -2.34
CA GLY A 29 -10.00 -9.13 -2.42
C GLY A 29 -11.14 -9.23 -3.43
N GLU A 30 -11.89 -10.34 -3.36
CA GLU A 30 -13.04 -10.56 -4.23
C GLU A 30 -14.25 -9.71 -3.76
N GLY A 31 -14.74 -8.84 -4.63
CA GLY A 31 -15.91 -8.00 -4.36
C GLY A 31 -15.75 -6.56 -4.84
N THR A 32 -16.75 -5.73 -4.55
CA THR A 32 -16.69 -4.30 -4.84
C THR A 32 -15.68 -3.63 -3.89
N PRO A 33 -14.62 -2.97 -4.40
CA PRO A 33 -13.64 -2.29 -3.55
C PRO A 33 -14.31 -1.22 -2.69
N GLY A 34 -13.94 -1.20 -1.40
CA GLY A 34 -14.40 -0.21 -0.44
C GLY A 34 -13.28 0.20 0.52
N ALA A 35 -13.54 1.24 1.31
CA ALA A 35 -12.63 1.63 2.39
C ALA A 35 -12.55 0.51 3.44
N PHE A 36 -11.35 0.28 3.96
CA PHE A 36 -11.10 -0.68 5.04
C PHE A 36 -10.06 -0.11 5.99
N GLU A 37 -10.02 -0.65 7.21
CA GLU A 37 -9.02 -0.24 8.20
C GLU A 37 -7.63 -0.75 7.79
N LEU A 38 -6.72 0.19 7.51
CA LEU A 38 -5.35 -0.12 7.11
C LEU A 38 -4.40 0.07 8.30
N GLY A 39 -4.16 -1.02 9.03
CA GLY A 39 -3.20 -1.06 10.13
C GLY A 39 -1.77 -1.38 9.69
N LYS A 40 -0.81 -1.22 10.62
CA LYS A 40 0.62 -1.52 10.41
C LYS A 40 0.85 -2.90 9.82
N ASP A 41 0.26 -3.93 10.41
CA ASP A 41 0.54 -5.31 10.06
C ASP A 41 -0.09 -5.68 8.71
N THR A 42 -1.30 -5.22 8.45
CA THR A 42 -1.96 -5.36 7.14
C THR A 42 -1.16 -4.65 6.04
N ALA A 43 -0.74 -3.40 6.26
CA ALA A 43 0.04 -2.64 5.28
C ALA A 43 1.41 -3.29 5.01
N HIS A 44 2.13 -3.73 6.05
CA HIS A 44 3.41 -4.41 5.86
C HIS A 44 3.27 -5.81 5.27
N SER A 45 2.16 -6.51 5.50
CA SER A 45 1.92 -7.79 4.84
C SER A 45 1.63 -7.58 3.36
N MET A 46 0.68 -6.70 3.04
CA MET A 46 0.18 -6.46 1.69
C MET A 46 1.18 -5.68 0.83
N CYS A 47 1.54 -4.46 1.24
CA CYS A 47 2.36 -3.56 0.42
C CYS A 47 3.79 -4.09 0.29
N LYS A 48 4.46 -4.36 1.42
CA LYS A 48 5.85 -4.86 1.41
C LYS A 48 5.92 -6.29 0.87
N GLY A 49 4.91 -7.13 1.09
CA GLY A 49 4.84 -8.47 0.53
C GLY A 49 4.79 -8.46 -1.00
N CYS A 50 3.93 -7.62 -1.59
CA CYS A 50 3.87 -7.44 -3.03
C CYS A 50 5.17 -6.81 -3.57
N HIS A 51 5.67 -5.74 -2.95
CA HIS A 51 6.88 -5.05 -3.39
C HIS A 51 8.13 -5.95 -3.39
N ARG A 52 8.23 -6.93 -2.49
CA ARG A 52 9.31 -7.94 -2.53
C ARG A 52 9.32 -8.77 -3.81
N LYS A 53 8.14 -9.03 -4.39
CA LYS A 53 7.97 -9.81 -5.62
C LYS A 53 8.10 -8.92 -6.87
N GLN A 54 7.59 -7.70 -6.78
CA GLN A 54 7.47 -6.75 -7.89
C GLN A 54 8.57 -5.69 -7.92
N ASN A 55 9.64 -5.85 -7.13
CA ASN A 55 10.75 -4.89 -7.01
C ASN A 55 10.33 -3.47 -6.60
N GLY A 56 9.32 -3.35 -5.73
CA GLY A 56 8.93 -2.09 -5.12
C GLY A 56 9.75 -1.76 -3.85
N PRO A 57 9.48 -0.61 -3.20
CA PRO A 57 10.18 -0.24 -1.98
C PRO A 57 9.87 -1.20 -0.82
N VAL A 58 10.94 -1.72 -0.21
CA VAL A 58 10.92 -2.58 0.99
C VAL A 58 11.63 -2.01 2.23
N PRO A 59 12.60 -1.07 2.11
CA PRO A 59 13.15 -0.36 3.27
C PRO A 59 12.12 0.57 3.92
N CYS A 60 12.27 0.86 5.21
CA CYS A 60 11.33 1.71 5.95
C CYS A 60 11.15 3.09 5.32
N ASN A 61 12.25 3.75 4.96
CA ASN A 61 12.27 5.06 4.30
C ASN A 61 11.96 4.99 2.79
N GLY A 62 11.74 3.80 2.24
CA GLY A 62 11.21 3.65 0.88
C GLY A 62 9.70 3.93 0.79
N CYS A 63 9.00 3.92 1.93
CA CYS A 63 7.57 4.23 2.02
C CYS A 63 7.28 5.35 3.01
N HIS A 64 7.90 5.32 4.20
CA HIS A 64 7.68 6.32 5.24
C HIS A 64 8.56 7.54 4.99
N ASN A 65 7.93 8.65 4.59
CA ASN A 65 8.59 9.93 4.38
C ASN A 65 8.24 10.86 5.55
N LYS A 66 9.24 11.51 6.11
CA LYS A 66 9.09 12.55 7.14
C LYS A 66 9.36 13.90 6.54
#